data_AF-A0A7R9B987-F1
#
_entry.id   AF-A0A7R9B987-F1
#
_cell.length_a   1.000
_cell.length_b   1.000
_cell.length_c   1.000
_cell.angle_alpha   90.00
_cell.angle_beta   90.00
_cell.angle_gamma   90.00
#
_symmetry.space_group_name_H-M   'P 1'
#
loop_
_entity.id
_entity.type
_entity.pdbx_description
1 polymer ?
#
loop_
_entity_poly.entity_id
_entity_poly.type
_entity_poly.pdbx_seq_one_letter_code
_entity_poly.pdbx_strand_id
1 'polypeptide(L)'
;GFVGAQHFRTMCQLLGYQGIAVVMEELLKIVKSLVQGNILQFTKTLMEAMPKVCKLPRYDYGSPGVLGYYHAQLNDIVQYPDARTELFHSFREFGNTILFCLLMEQALSQEEVCDLLHAAPFQNILPRPHCKDGEKPETKQKRLEVKYSSLQIVPSVEKLGTPKQSMIAREGDLLTRERLCCGLSIFEVVLSRLRSFLDDPIWMGPAPTNGVMNVDECTEFHRLWSALQFVYCIPVGGTEFTVE
;
A
#
# COMPACT_ATOMS: atom_id res chain seq x y z
N GLY A 1 18.30 9.98 13.06
CA GLY A 1 17.48 10.63 12.00
C GLY A 1 16.32 9.73 11.65
N PHE A 2 15.29 10.22 10.95
CA PHE A 2 14.10 9.44 10.57
C PHE A 2 13.61 9.83 9.17
N VAL A 3 12.76 9.00 8.55
CA VAL A 3 12.03 9.28 7.31
C VAL A 3 10.54 9.28 7.62
N GLY A 4 9.77 10.20 7.04
CA GLY A 4 8.36 10.41 7.39
C GLY A 4 7.68 11.44 6.48
N ALA A 5 6.47 11.87 6.84
CA ALA A 5 5.58 12.66 5.97
C ALA A 5 6.25 13.86 5.28
N GLN A 6 7.03 14.66 6.01
CA GLN A 6 7.72 15.82 5.44
C GLN A 6 8.68 15.44 4.30
N HIS A 7 9.37 14.30 4.43
CA HIS A 7 10.27 13.78 3.41
C HIS A 7 9.50 13.33 2.17
N PHE A 8 8.40 12.59 2.35
CA PHE A 8 7.53 12.14 1.25
C PHE A 8 6.88 13.30 0.50
N ARG A 9 6.46 14.35 1.21
CA ARG A 9 5.94 15.58 0.60
C ARG A 9 6.98 16.24 -0.30
N THR A 10 8.20 16.43 0.20
CA THR A 10 9.29 17.00 -0.59
C THR A 10 9.65 16.11 -1.79
N MET A 11 9.70 14.79 -1.60
CA MET A 11 9.94 13.84 -2.70
C MET A 11 8.85 13.98 -3.79
N CYS A 12 7.58 14.04 -3.40
CA CYS A 12 6.46 14.20 -4.32
C CYS A 12 6.59 15.47 -5.16
N GLN A 13 6.90 16.60 -4.52
CA GLN A 13 7.06 17.89 -5.20
C GLN A 13 8.24 17.92 -6.17
N LEU A 14 9.37 17.31 -5.80
CA LEU A 14 10.59 17.32 -6.62
C LEU A 14 10.54 16.30 -7.77
N LEU A 15 9.91 15.14 -7.57
CA LEU A 15 9.82 14.09 -8.58
C LEU A 15 8.71 14.35 -9.59
N GLY A 16 7.58 14.90 -9.14
CA GLY A 16 6.35 14.98 -9.92
C GLY A 16 5.83 13.61 -10.37
N TYR A 17 4.77 13.60 -11.19
CA TYR A 17 4.14 12.36 -11.65
C TYR A 17 5.09 11.42 -12.37
N GLN A 18 5.92 11.94 -13.28
CA GLN A 18 6.83 11.12 -14.07
C GLN A 18 7.90 10.47 -13.19
N GLY A 19 8.50 11.22 -12.26
CA GLY A 19 9.50 10.69 -11.34
C GLY A 19 8.92 9.63 -10.42
N ILE A 20 7.73 9.87 -9.85
CA ILE A 20 7.03 8.90 -9.00
C ILE A 20 6.73 7.62 -9.78
N ALA A 21 6.23 7.74 -11.02
CA ALA A 21 5.92 6.58 -11.86
C ALA A 21 7.15 5.72 -12.14
N VAL A 22 8.28 6.33 -12.48
CA VAL A 22 9.55 5.60 -12.73
C VAL A 22 10.05 4.92 -11.45
N VAL A 23 10.03 5.61 -10.30
CA VAL A 23 10.43 5.03 -9.02
C VAL A 23 9.55 3.82 -8.67
N MET A 24 8.24 3.93 -8.83
CA MET A 24 7.29 2.83 -8.59
C MET A 24 7.58 1.63 -9.51
N GLU A 25 7.83 1.87 -10.80
CA GLU A 25 8.12 0.81 -11.77
C GLU A 25 9.44 0.08 -11.43
N GLU A 26 10.49 0.81 -11.05
CA GLU A 26 11.76 0.21 -10.64
C GLU A 26 11.64 -0.56 -9.31
N LEU A 27 10.91 -0.02 -8.34
CA LEU A 27 10.61 -0.71 -7.09
C LEU A 27 9.88 -2.03 -7.32
N LEU A 28 8.92 -2.07 -8.25
CA LEU A 28 8.24 -3.31 -8.64
C LEU A 28 9.19 -4.34 -9.26
N LYS A 29 10.19 -3.91 -10.04
CA LYS A 29 11.21 -4.82 -10.59
C LYS A 29 12.10 -5.41 -9.49
N ILE A 30 12.53 -4.57 -8.54
CA ILE A 30 13.32 -5.02 -7.38
C ILE A 30 12.52 -6.05 -6.59
N VAL A 31 11.27 -5.74 -6.27
CA VAL A 31 10.39 -6.63 -5.53
C VAL A 31 10.12 -7.93 -6.29
N LYS A 32 9.91 -7.87 -7.61
CA LYS A 32 9.78 -9.09 -8.42
C LYS A 32 11.01 -9.99 -8.28
N SER A 33 12.20 -9.42 -8.40
CA SER A 33 13.46 -10.17 -8.22
C SER A 33 13.59 -10.75 -6.82
N LEU A 34 13.16 -10.03 -5.80
CA LEU A 34 13.23 -10.46 -4.41
C LEU A 34 12.26 -11.60 -4.10
N VAL A 35 11.00 -11.46 -4.56
CA VAL A 35 9.93 -12.44 -4.37
C VAL A 35 10.23 -13.72 -5.14
N GLN A 36 10.58 -13.62 -6.43
CA GLN A 36 10.83 -14.79 -7.29
C GLN A 36 12.24 -15.38 -7.14
N GLY A 37 13.15 -14.67 -6.46
CA GLY A 37 14.50 -15.12 -6.14
C GLY A 37 14.58 -15.63 -4.70
N ASN A 38 15.17 -14.81 -3.81
CA ASN A 38 15.52 -15.21 -2.45
C ASN A 38 14.31 -15.70 -1.65
N ILE A 39 13.20 -14.94 -1.63
CA ILE A 39 12.03 -15.30 -0.81
C ILE A 39 11.44 -16.64 -1.29
N LEU A 40 11.32 -16.85 -2.61
CA LEU A 40 10.83 -18.11 -3.17
C LEU A 40 11.74 -19.28 -2.79
N GLN A 41 13.05 -19.11 -2.91
CA GLN A 41 14.02 -20.15 -2.58
C GLN A 41 13.95 -20.53 -1.09
N PHE A 42 13.94 -19.54 -0.19
CA PHE A 42 13.76 -19.79 1.24
C PHE A 42 12.42 -20.45 1.54
N THR A 43 11.35 -20.02 0.88
CA THR A 43 10.01 -20.59 1.07
C THR A 43 10.02 -22.08 0.70
N LYS A 44 10.62 -22.46 -0.43
CA LYS A 44 10.74 -23.87 -0.83
C LYS A 44 11.54 -24.68 0.19
N THR A 45 12.72 -24.20 0.57
CA THR A 45 13.59 -24.88 1.55
C THR A 45 12.90 -25.04 2.90
N LEU A 46 12.29 -23.98 3.43
CA LEU A 46 11.63 -24.04 4.73
C LEU A 46 10.35 -24.86 4.70
N MET A 47 9.64 -24.90 3.57
CA MET A 47 8.46 -25.76 3.45
C MET A 47 8.81 -27.26 3.46
N GLU A 48 10.02 -27.64 3.04
CA GLU A 48 10.52 -29.01 3.22
C GLU A 48 10.86 -29.32 4.69
N ALA A 49 11.30 -28.32 5.45
CA ALA A 49 11.57 -28.43 6.89
C ALA A 49 10.30 -28.30 7.75
N MET A 50 9.18 -27.82 7.20
CA MET A 50 7.93 -27.72 7.92
C MET A 50 7.39 -29.12 8.27
N PRO A 51 6.78 -29.30 9.47
CA PRO A 51 6.11 -30.55 9.79
C PRO A 51 4.97 -30.77 8.78
N LYS A 52 4.85 -31.98 8.22
CA LYS A 52 3.80 -32.28 7.22
C LYS A 52 2.39 -31.95 7.72
N VAL A 53 2.17 -32.18 9.02
CA VAL A 53 0.91 -31.96 9.70
C VAL A 53 1.21 -31.37 11.08
N CYS A 54 0.60 -30.22 11.40
CA CYS A 54 0.69 -29.59 12.71
C CYS A 54 -0.72 -29.24 13.19
N LYS A 55 -1.21 -29.99 14.18
CA LYS A 55 -2.56 -29.84 14.71
C LYS A 55 -2.62 -28.71 15.72
N LEU A 56 -3.81 -28.17 15.94
CA LEU A 56 -4.10 -27.31 17.07
C LEU A 56 -4.45 -28.18 18.28
N PRO A 57 -3.60 -28.25 19.33
CA PRO A 57 -3.90 -29.07 20.49
C PRO A 57 -5.15 -28.55 21.21
N ARG A 58 -5.88 -29.46 21.87
CA ARG A 58 -7.07 -29.09 22.64
C ARG A 58 -6.72 -28.23 23.84
N TYR A 59 -7.69 -27.44 24.32
CA TYR A 59 -7.51 -26.61 25.51
C TYR A 59 -7.13 -27.42 26.76
N ASP A 60 -7.52 -28.69 26.84
CA ASP A 60 -7.21 -29.61 27.94
C ASP A 60 -5.71 -29.79 28.20
N TYR A 61 -4.85 -29.54 27.19
CA TYR A 61 -3.39 -29.66 27.32
C TYR A 61 -2.74 -28.49 28.06
N GLY A 62 -3.47 -27.38 28.26
CA GLY A 62 -2.97 -26.16 28.90
C GLY A 62 -1.88 -25.44 28.10
N SER A 63 -1.67 -24.15 28.40
CA SER A 63 -0.69 -23.33 27.66
C SER A 63 0.76 -23.86 27.72
N PRO A 64 1.27 -24.44 28.83
CA PRO A 64 2.63 -24.99 28.84
C PRO A 64 2.77 -26.20 27.92
N GLY A 65 1.75 -27.07 27.89
CA GLY A 65 1.74 -28.24 27.01
C GLY A 65 1.66 -27.86 25.54
N VAL A 66 0.81 -26.88 25.20
CA VAL A 66 0.69 -26.32 23.84
C VAL A 66 1.99 -25.66 23.39
N LEU A 67 2.63 -24.87 24.25
CA LEU A 67 3.91 -24.24 23.93
C LEU A 67 5.03 -25.28 23.72
N GLY A 68 5.11 -26.30 24.58
CA GLY A 68 6.05 -27.40 24.41
C GLY A 68 5.82 -28.19 23.13
N TYR A 69 4.56 -28.40 22.74
CA TYR A 69 4.20 -29.01 21.45
C TYR A 69 4.74 -28.21 20.27
N TYR A 70 4.50 -26.89 20.23
CA TYR A 70 4.99 -26.06 19.12
C TYR A 70 6.51 -25.94 19.09
N HIS A 71 7.18 -25.86 20.24
CA HIS A 71 8.64 -25.92 20.28
C HIS A 71 9.19 -27.22 19.67
N ALA A 72 8.57 -28.35 19.96
CA ALA A 72 8.99 -29.63 19.40
C ALA A 72 8.69 -29.73 17.90
N GLN A 73 7.51 -29.30 17.44
CA GLN A 73 7.10 -29.39 16.04
C GLN A 73 7.85 -28.42 15.11
N LEU A 74 8.25 -27.26 15.63
CA LEU A 74 8.86 -26.18 14.84
C LEU A 74 10.36 -26.04 15.10
N ASN A 75 10.98 -27.01 15.78
CA ASN A 75 12.40 -26.94 16.16
C ASN A 75 13.31 -26.69 14.95
N ASP A 76 13.06 -27.35 13.82
CA ASP A 76 13.89 -27.22 12.62
C ASP A 76 13.79 -25.82 11.99
N ILE A 77 12.63 -25.15 12.14
CA ILE A 77 12.44 -23.75 11.71
C ILE A 77 13.10 -22.80 12.70
N VAL A 78 12.99 -23.06 14.00
CA VAL A 78 13.61 -22.24 15.07
C VAL A 78 15.14 -22.25 14.97
N GLN A 79 15.72 -23.40 14.64
CA GLN A 79 17.17 -23.57 14.51
C GLN A 79 17.71 -23.16 13.14
N TYR A 80 16.86 -22.74 12.21
CA TYR A 80 17.31 -22.36 10.87
C TYR A 80 18.15 -21.07 10.92
N PRO A 81 19.46 -21.14 10.64
CA PRO A 81 20.39 -20.04 10.93
C PRO A 81 20.12 -18.80 10.07
N ASP A 82 19.65 -18.99 8.84
CA ASP A 82 19.50 -17.90 7.87
C ASP A 82 18.12 -17.21 7.94
N ALA A 83 17.21 -17.68 8.80
CA ALA A 83 15.87 -17.11 8.96
C ALA A 83 15.95 -15.65 9.42
N ARG A 84 16.80 -15.36 10.41
CA ARG A 84 16.92 -14.01 11.00
C ARG A 84 17.79 -13.07 10.17
N THR A 85 18.86 -13.58 9.55
CA THR A 85 19.86 -12.75 8.86
C THR A 85 19.45 -12.40 7.43
N GLU A 86 18.86 -13.34 6.68
CA GLU A 86 18.60 -13.18 5.25
C GLU A 86 17.11 -13.16 4.92
N LEU A 87 16.32 -14.06 5.49
CA LEU A 87 14.89 -14.16 5.17
C LEU A 87 14.10 -12.96 5.71
N PHE A 88 14.23 -12.64 7.01
CA PHE A 88 13.57 -11.45 7.57
C PHE A 88 14.08 -10.14 6.98
N HIS A 89 15.35 -10.09 6.58
CA HIS A 89 15.88 -8.95 5.83
C HIS A 89 15.15 -8.78 4.51
N SER A 90 14.98 -9.86 3.74
CA SER A 90 14.24 -9.86 2.47
C SER A 90 12.78 -9.45 2.66
N PHE A 91 12.09 -9.98 3.67
CA PHE A 91 10.71 -9.55 3.96
C PHE A 91 10.62 -8.10 4.41
N ARG A 92 11.60 -7.60 5.16
CA ARG A 92 11.67 -6.18 5.55
C ARG A 92 11.86 -5.28 4.34
N GLU A 93 12.74 -5.64 3.40
CA GLU A 93 12.89 -4.90 2.15
C GLU A 93 11.59 -4.87 1.35
N PHE A 94 10.95 -6.03 1.17
CA PHE A 94 9.66 -6.15 0.50
C PHE A 94 8.58 -5.28 1.16
N GLY A 95 8.45 -5.36 2.49
CA GLY A 95 7.50 -4.56 3.27
C GLY A 95 7.79 -3.06 3.17
N ASN A 96 9.05 -2.64 3.26
CA ASN A 96 9.45 -1.25 3.11
C ASN A 96 9.11 -0.70 1.72
N THR A 97 9.25 -1.50 0.66
CA THR A 97 8.83 -1.09 -0.67
C THR A 97 7.31 -0.87 -0.75
N ILE A 98 6.51 -1.78 -0.20
CA ILE A 98 5.04 -1.62 -0.15
C ILE A 98 4.66 -0.36 0.62
N LEU A 99 5.26 -0.16 1.80
CA LEU A 99 5.02 1.03 2.62
C LEU A 99 5.42 2.32 1.89
N PHE A 100 6.55 2.30 1.18
CA PHE A 100 6.99 3.45 0.39
C PHE A 100 5.95 3.81 -0.68
N CYS A 101 5.45 2.83 -1.44
CA CYS A 101 4.44 3.06 -2.46
C CYS A 101 3.17 3.67 -1.86
N LEU A 102 2.69 3.11 -0.73
CA LEU A 102 1.52 3.62 -0.02
C LEU A 102 1.72 5.07 0.46
N LEU A 103 2.83 5.34 1.14
CA LEU A 103 3.12 6.67 1.70
C LEU A 103 3.34 7.72 0.59
N MET A 104 3.92 7.32 -0.54
CA MET A 104 4.09 8.19 -1.70
C MET A 104 2.74 8.58 -2.32
N GLU A 105 1.81 7.63 -2.50
CA GLU A 105 0.45 7.94 -2.99
C GLU A 105 -0.32 8.83 -2.02
N GLN A 106 -0.20 8.59 -0.71
CA GLN A 106 -0.81 9.45 0.31
C GLN A 106 -0.27 10.88 0.24
N ALA A 107 1.05 11.04 0.08
CA ALA A 107 1.66 12.36 -0.09
C ALA A 107 1.19 13.06 -1.37
N LEU A 108 1.13 12.32 -2.50
CA LEU A 108 0.64 12.83 -3.77
C LEU A 108 -0.82 13.28 -3.67
N SER A 109 -1.67 12.50 -3.02
CA SER A 109 -3.08 12.84 -2.80
C SER A 109 -3.24 14.13 -1.98
N GLN A 110 -2.40 14.33 -0.97
CA GLN A 110 -2.42 15.56 -0.17
C GLN A 110 -1.98 16.79 -0.97
N GLU A 111 -0.94 16.65 -1.80
CA GLU A 111 -0.49 17.72 -2.70
C GLU A 111 -1.58 18.08 -3.72
N GLU A 112 -2.15 17.08 -4.38
CA GLU A 112 -3.21 17.29 -5.38
C GLU A 112 -4.46 17.95 -4.80
N VAL A 113 -4.90 17.55 -3.59
CA VAL A 113 -6.03 18.21 -2.92
C VAL A 113 -5.72 19.66 -2.61
N CYS A 114 -4.49 19.98 -2.17
CA CYS A 114 -4.09 21.36 -1.96
C CYS A 114 -4.13 22.16 -3.26
N ASP A 115 -3.65 21.60 -4.37
CA ASP A 115 -3.74 22.24 -5.69
C ASP A 115 -5.19 22.50 -6.10
N LEU A 116 -6.06 21.51 -5.94
CA LEU A 116 -7.48 21.63 -6.27
C LEU A 116 -8.19 22.68 -5.42
N LEU A 117 -7.86 22.79 -4.13
CA LEU A 117 -8.40 23.83 -3.25
C LEU A 117 -7.98 25.23 -3.69
N HIS A 118 -6.74 25.40 -4.16
CA HIS A 118 -6.30 26.69 -4.71
C HIS A 118 -6.89 26.98 -6.09
N ALA A 119 -7.16 25.95 -6.91
CA ALA A 119 -7.77 26.08 -8.23
C ALA A 119 -9.29 26.36 -8.17
N ALA A 120 -9.97 25.88 -7.13
CA ALA A 120 -11.43 25.90 -7.01
C ALA A 120 -12.11 27.24 -7.36
N PRO A 121 -11.63 28.42 -6.87
CA PRO A 121 -12.26 29.71 -7.20
C PRO A 121 -12.22 30.04 -8.70
N PHE A 122 -11.19 29.58 -9.41
CA PHE A 122 -10.97 29.85 -10.83
C PHE A 122 -11.73 28.87 -11.75
N GLN A 123 -12.15 27.74 -11.19
CA GLN A 123 -12.88 26.66 -11.87
C GLN A 123 -14.38 26.62 -11.51
N ASN A 124 -14.90 27.68 -10.89
CA ASN A 124 -16.29 27.78 -10.44
C ASN A 124 -16.71 26.69 -9.43
N ILE A 125 -15.77 26.21 -8.60
CA ILE A 125 -16.07 25.27 -7.52
C ILE A 125 -16.23 26.08 -6.24
N LEU A 126 -17.46 26.11 -5.71
CA LEU A 126 -17.81 26.87 -4.53
C LEU A 126 -18.28 25.94 -3.40
N PRO A 127 -17.83 26.18 -2.16
CA PRO A 127 -18.29 25.39 -1.03
C PRO A 127 -19.78 25.64 -0.77
N ARG A 128 -20.44 24.66 -0.15
CA ARG A 128 -21.86 24.76 0.18
C ARG A 128 -22.10 25.95 1.14
N PRO A 129 -22.95 26.92 0.77
CA PRO A 129 -23.21 28.07 1.62
C PRO A 129 -24.10 27.70 2.80
N HIS A 130 -23.84 28.32 3.96
CA HIS A 130 -24.77 28.29 5.09
C HIS A 130 -26.09 28.95 4.69
N CYS A 131 -27.23 28.33 5.00
CA CYS A 131 -28.57 28.83 4.68
C CYS A 131 -29.35 29.04 5.98
N LYS A 132 -29.97 30.22 6.12
CA LYS A 132 -30.88 30.52 7.25
C LYS A 132 -32.25 29.89 7.02
N ASP A 133 -33.09 29.83 8.06
CA ASP A 133 -34.45 29.32 7.96
C ASP A 133 -35.25 30.06 6.87
N GLY A 134 -35.85 29.30 5.96
CA GLY A 134 -36.58 29.82 4.80
C GLY A 134 -35.73 30.17 3.57
N GLU A 135 -34.39 30.10 3.65
CA GLU A 135 -33.51 30.29 2.48
C GLU A 135 -33.37 28.99 1.66
N LYS A 136 -33.52 29.10 0.33
CA LYS A 136 -33.26 27.99 -0.60
C LYS A 136 -31.77 27.92 -0.96
N PRO A 137 -31.06 26.80 -0.68
CA PRO A 137 -29.64 26.64 -0.98
C PRO A 137 -29.27 26.93 -2.43
N GLU A 138 -30.10 26.50 -3.38
CA GLU A 138 -29.86 26.63 -4.82
C GLU A 138 -29.84 28.10 -5.25
N THR A 139 -30.67 28.93 -4.62
CA THR A 139 -30.72 30.37 -4.91
C THR A 139 -29.47 31.07 -4.38
N LYS A 140 -28.98 30.65 -3.22
CA LYS A 140 -27.78 31.20 -2.60
C LYS A 140 -26.51 30.77 -3.36
N GLN A 141 -26.48 29.52 -3.82
CA GLN A 141 -25.42 29.01 -4.68
C GLN A 141 -25.30 29.83 -5.97
N LYS A 142 -26.40 30.03 -6.70
CA LYS A 142 -26.43 30.85 -7.92
C LYS A 142 -25.96 32.29 -7.69
N ARG A 143 -26.35 32.90 -6.55
CA ARG A 143 -25.86 34.24 -6.19
C ARG A 143 -24.34 34.27 -5.98
N LEU A 144 -23.77 33.23 -5.38
CA LEU A 144 -22.32 33.12 -5.22
C LEU A 144 -21.60 32.88 -6.55
N GLU A 145 -22.14 32.04 -7.43
CA GLU A 145 -21.62 31.84 -8.79
C GLU A 145 -21.56 33.16 -9.56
N VAL A 146 -22.63 33.97 -9.52
CA VAL A 146 -22.65 35.31 -10.14
C VAL A 146 -21.60 36.22 -9.51
N LYS A 147 -21.49 36.22 -8.17
CA LYS A 147 -20.54 37.05 -7.42
C LYS A 147 -19.08 36.75 -7.81
N TYR A 148 -18.75 35.49 -8.04
CA TYR A 148 -17.38 35.04 -8.35
C TYR A 148 -17.14 34.79 -9.85
N SER A 149 -18.12 35.07 -10.72
CA SER A 149 -18.02 34.84 -12.17
C SER A 149 -16.80 35.50 -12.82
N SER A 150 -16.36 36.66 -12.32
CA SER A 150 -15.17 37.37 -12.82
C SER A 150 -13.84 36.67 -12.53
N LEU A 151 -13.81 35.68 -11.63
CA LEU A 151 -12.61 34.90 -11.32
C LEU A 151 -12.44 33.69 -12.25
N GLN A 152 -13.49 33.31 -12.98
CA GLN A 152 -13.47 32.12 -13.83
C GLN A 152 -12.52 32.36 -15.00
N ILE A 153 -11.42 31.59 -15.06
CA ILE A 153 -10.33 31.83 -16.03
C ILE A 153 -10.80 31.53 -17.45
N VAL A 154 -11.35 30.34 -17.70
CA VAL A 154 -11.70 29.91 -19.06
C VAL A 154 -12.72 30.85 -19.72
N PRO A 155 -13.87 31.18 -19.11
CA PRO A 155 -14.83 32.12 -19.70
C PRO A 155 -14.26 33.52 -19.92
N SER A 156 -13.38 33.98 -19.02
CA SER A 156 -12.74 35.30 -19.14
C SER A 156 -11.76 35.35 -20.31
N VAL A 157 -10.94 34.31 -20.48
CA VAL A 157 -10.01 34.19 -21.62
C VAL A 157 -10.77 33.99 -22.92
N GLU A 158 -11.87 33.24 -22.93
CA GLU A 158 -12.70 33.09 -24.13
C GLU A 158 -13.33 34.39 -24.59
N LYS A 159 -13.70 35.28 -23.66
CA LYS A 159 -14.31 36.56 -23.96
C LYS A 159 -13.32 37.62 -24.44
N LEU A 160 -12.10 37.61 -23.90
CA LEU A 160 -11.13 38.71 -24.06
C LEU A 160 -9.83 38.31 -24.77
N GLY A 161 -9.55 37.02 -24.84
CA GLY A 161 -8.32 36.46 -25.38
C GLY A 161 -8.40 36.10 -26.86
N THR A 162 -7.25 35.75 -27.40
CA THR A 162 -7.10 35.20 -28.76
C THR A 162 -7.54 33.73 -28.81
N PRO A 163 -7.88 33.18 -29.99
CA PRO A 163 -8.21 31.76 -30.13
C PRO A 163 -7.14 30.82 -29.57
N LYS A 164 -5.85 31.17 -29.73
CA LYS A 164 -4.73 30.39 -29.19
C LYS A 164 -4.71 30.40 -27.66
N GLN A 165 -4.99 31.54 -27.03
CA GLN A 165 -5.06 31.64 -25.56
C GLN A 165 -6.23 30.84 -25.00
N SER A 166 -7.40 30.90 -25.65
CA SER A 166 -8.58 30.12 -25.24
C SER A 166 -8.31 28.62 -25.28
N MET A 167 -7.65 28.13 -26.33
CA MET A 167 -7.25 26.72 -26.44
C MET A 167 -6.31 26.31 -25.30
N ILE A 168 -5.24 27.08 -25.05
CA ILE A 168 -4.29 26.82 -23.97
C ILE A 168 -4.98 26.85 -22.59
N ALA A 169 -5.90 27.78 -22.37
CA ALA A 169 -6.64 27.88 -21.12
C ALA A 169 -7.52 26.64 -20.86
N ARG A 170 -8.16 26.10 -21.90
CA ARG A 170 -8.97 24.87 -21.80
C ARG A 170 -8.10 23.64 -21.47
N GLU A 171 -6.95 23.50 -22.11
CA GLU A 171 -6.01 22.41 -21.82
C GLU A 171 -5.46 22.51 -20.39
N GLY A 172 -5.07 23.72 -19.95
CA GLY A 172 -4.59 23.98 -18.61
C GLY A 172 -5.64 23.71 -17.52
N ASP A 173 -6.90 24.09 -17.78
CA ASP A 173 -8.02 23.80 -16.88
C ASP A 173 -8.24 22.29 -16.72
N LEU A 174 -8.18 21.53 -17.82
CA LEU A 174 -8.29 20.07 -17.80
C LEU A 174 -7.20 19.44 -16.94
N LEU A 175 -5.93 19.81 -17.15
CA LEU A 175 -4.78 19.29 -16.38
C LEU A 175 -4.82 19.67 -14.90
N THR A 176 -5.44 20.80 -14.57
CA THR A 176 -5.58 21.26 -13.17
C THR A 176 -6.70 20.49 -12.46
N ARG A 177 -7.80 20.20 -13.18
CA ARG A 177 -8.97 19.51 -12.62
C ARG A 177 -8.78 18.00 -12.51
N GLU A 178 -8.10 17.39 -13.47
CA GLU A 178 -7.89 15.95 -13.53
C GLU A 178 -6.66 15.56 -12.70
N ARG A 179 -6.91 15.18 -11.45
CA ARG A 179 -5.92 14.68 -10.50
C ARG A 179 -6.23 13.24 -10.11
N LEU A 180 -5.24 12.48 -9.64
CA LEU A 180 -5.43 11.07 -9.27
C LEU A 180 -6.40 10.93 -8.08
N CYS A 181 -6.31 11.82 -7.09
CA CYS A 181 -7.19 11.86 -5.92
C CYS A 181 -8.69 12.01 -6.25
N CYS A 182 -9.06 12.33 -7.49
CA CYS A 182 -10.45 12.42 -7.94
C CYS A 182 -11.11 11.05 -8.20
N GLY A 183 -10.38 9.93 -8.10
CA GLY A 183 -10.98 8.59 -8.20
C GLY A 183 -10.05 7.46 -8.69
N LEU A 184 -8.74 7.69 -8.71
CA LEU A 184 -7.74 6.70 -9.11
C LEU A 184 -6.87 6.32 -7.91
N SER A 185 -6.46 5.05 -7.83
CA SER A 185 -5.50 4.59 -6.82
C SER A 185 -4.31 3.87 -7.44
N ILE A 186 -3.12 4.27 -7.04
CA ILE A 186 -1.85 3.65 -7.48
C ILE A 186 -1.63 2.34 -6.73
N PHE A 187 -1.86 2.34 -5.42
CA PHE A 187 -1.56 1.22 -4.53
C PHE A 187 -2.35 -0.04 -4.87
N GLU A 188 -3.61 0.11 -5.32
CA GLU A 188 -4.39 -1.03 -5.82
C GLU A 188 -3.68 -1.71 -7.01
N VAL A 189 -3.18 -0.92 -7.96
CA VAL A 189 -2.45 -1.42 -9.13
C VAL A 189 -1.12 -2.07 -8.71
N VAL A 190 -0.41 -1.46 -7.74
CA VAL A 190 0.82 -2.03 -7.17
C VAL A 190 0.53 -3.40 -6.57
N LEU A 191 -0.48 -3.54 -5.69
CA LEU A 191 -0.83 -4.82 -5.08
C LEU A 191 -1.27 -5.86 -6.12
N SER A 192 -2.03 -5.45 -7.15
CA SER A 192 -2.42 -6.34 -8.24
C SER A 192 -1.22 -6.87 -9.01
N ARG A 193 -0.19 -6.05 -9.23
CA ARG A 193 1.07 -6.49 -9.85
C ARG A 193 1.90 -7.36 -8.92
N LEU A 194 1.97 -7.05 -7.63
CA LEU A 194 2.66 -7.90 -6.66
C LEU A 194 2.05 -9.30 -6.59
N ARG A 195 0.72 -9.39 -6.63
CA ARG A 195 0.02 -10.68 -6.68
C ARG A 195 0.43 -11.51 -7.90
N SER A 196 0.70 -10.90 -9.06
CA SER A 196 1.13 -11.63 -10.25
C SER A 196 2.56 -12.16 -10.18
N PHE A 197 3.36 -11.73 -9.19
CA PHE A 197 4.69 -12.29 -8.94
C PHE A 197 4.64 -13.57 -8.08
N LEU A 198 3.48 -13.92 -7.52
CA LEU A 198 3.25 -15.12 -6.70
C LEU A 198 2.65 -16.24 -7.56
N ASP A 199 3.33 -16.60 -8.65
CA ASP A 199 2.88 -17.58 -9.64
C ASP A 199 3.31 -19.03 -9.32
N ASP A 200 4.34 -19.21 -8.49
CA ASP A 200 4.80 -20.54 -8.09
C ASP A 200 3.76 -21.28 -7.22
N PRO A 201 3.45 -22.56 -7.48
CA PRO A 201 2.46 -23.30 -6.72
C PRO A 201 2.79 -23.46 -5.23
N ILE A 202 4.05 -23.26 -4.81
CA ILE A 202 4.45 -23.35 -3.39
C ILE A 202 3.70 -22.36 -2.50
N TRP A 203 3.23 -21.23 -3.04
CA TRP A 203 2.49 -20.23 -2.26
C TRP A 203 1.13 -20.75 -1.78
N MET A 204 0.46 -21.54 -2.63
CA MET A 204 -0.89 -22.06 -2.41
C MET A 204 -0.93 -23.52 -1.96
N GLY A 205 0.13 -24.28 -2.23
CA GLY A 205 0.15 -25.71 -1.93
C GLY A 205 -0.82 -26.55 -2.77
N PRO A 206 -0.95 -27.85 -2.47
CA PRO A 206 -1.87 -28.74 -3.15
C PRO A 206 -3.33 -28.50 -2.71
N ALA A 207 -4.26 -28.98 -3.55
CA ALA A 207 -5.68 -28.93 -3.25
C ALA A 207 -6.02 -29.73 -1.98
N PRO A 208 -6.98 -29.24 -1.17
CA PRO A 208 -7.31 -29.86 0.10
C PRO A 208 -8.01 -31.20 -0.07
N THR A 209 -7.66 -32.16 0.78
CA THR A 209 -8.21 -33.54 0.73
C THR A 209 -9.71 -33.60 1.01
N ASN A 210 -10.22 -32.69 1.83
CA ASN A 210 -11.64 -32.57 2.17
C ASN A 210 -12.47 -31.79 1.12
N GLY A 211 -11.83 -31.28 0.06
CA GLY A 211 -12.49 -30.48 -0.98
C GLY A 211 -12.89 -29.06 -0.57
N VAL A 212 -12.48 -28.60 0.62
CA VAL A 212 -12.81 -27.28 1.16
C VAL A 212 -11.55 -26.47 1.47
N MET A 213 -10.74 -26.89 2.43
CA MET A 213 -9.53 -26.18 2.86
C MET A 213 -8.57 -27.09 3.64
N ASN A 214 -7.27 -26.77 3.61
CA ASN A 214 -6.26 -27.43 4.42
C ASN A 214 -6.38 -26.98 5.88
N VAL A 215 -6.35 -27.91 6.83
CA VAL A 215 -6.62 -27.61 8.26
C VAL A 215 -5.45 -28.00 9.16
N ASP A 216 -4.88 -29.17 8.96
CA ASP A 216 -3.74 -29.61 9.76
C ASP A 216 -2.46 -29.62 8.92
N GLU A 217 -2.60 -29.68 7.60
CA GLU A 217 -1.52 -29.71 6.62
C GLU A 217 -0.75 -28.38 6.60
N CYS A 218 0.58 -28.45 6.61
CA CYS A 218 1.45 -27.28 6.54
C CYS A 218 2.00 -27.08 5.12
N THR A 219 1.11 -26.92 4.15
CA THR A 219 1.48 -26.84 2.73
C THR A 219 1.31 -25.45 2.12
N GLU A 220 0.76 -24.50 2.88
CA GLU A 220 0.43 -23.15 2.42
C GLU A 220 1.36 -22.12 3.06
N PHE A 221 1.68 -21.03 2.36
CA PHE A 221 2.64 -20.03 2.85
C PHE A 221 2.29 -19.45 4.24
N HIS A 222 1.02 -19.23 4.54
CA HIS A 222 0.61 -18.69 5.85
C HIS A 222 0.94 -19.62 7.02
N ARG A 223 1.08 -20.93 6.80
CA ARG A 223 1.53 -21.89 7.81
C ARG A 223 3.01 -21.72 8.11
N LEU A 224 3.82 -21.53 7.07
CA LEU A 224 5.21 -21.17 7.24
C LEU A 224 5.35 -19.81 7.94
N TRP A 225 4.55 -18.81 7.55
CA TRP A 225 4.55 -17.52 8.24
C TRP A 225 4.17 -17.65 9.72
N SER A 226 3.22 -18.52 10.05
CA SER A 226 2.86 -18.81 11.46
C SER A 226 4.02 -19.44 12.24
N ALA A 227 4.81 -20.30 11.60
CA ALA A 227 6.02 -20.85 12.20
C ALA A 227 7.12 -19.79 12.37
N LEU A 228 7.34 -18.93 11.38
CA LEU A 228 8.25 -17.79 11.49
C LEU A 228 7.81 -16.81 12.58
N GLN A 229 6.50 -16.61 12.71
CA GLN A 229 5.91 -15.82 13.79
C GLN A 229 6.19 -16.42 15.16
N PHE A 230 6.09 -17.74 15.28
CA PHE A 230 6.51 -18.41 16.50
C PHE A 230 7.98 -18.08 16.81
N VAL A 231 8.89 -18.09 15.83
CA VAL A 231 10.32 -17.77 16.02
C VAL A 231 10.56 -16.34 16.52
N TYR A 232 9.94 -15.34 15.91
CA TYR A 232 10.17 -13.95 16.31
C TYR A 232 9.39 -13.53 17.57
N CYS A 233 8.42 -14.33 18.03
CA CYS A 233 7.77 -14.15 19.31
C CYS A 233 8.50 -14.81 20.49
N ILE A 234 9.55 -15.60 20.24
CA ILE A 234 10.38 -16.17 21.32
C ILE A 234 11.14 -15.02 22.02
N PRO A 235 10.98 -14.83 23.33
CA PRO A 235 11.71 -13.80 24.06
C PRO A 235 13.23 -13.99 23.95
N VAL A 236 13.94 -12.90 23.69
CA VAL A 236 15.40 -12.86 23.68
C VAL A 236 15.95 -12.45 25.06
N GLY A 237 17.24 -12.66 25.30
CA GLY A 237 17.90 -12.23 26.52
C GLY A 237 17.84 -10.71 26.71
N GLY A 238 17.91 -10.22 27.94
CA GLY A 238 17.75 -8.78 28.25
C GLY A 238 18.80 -7.84 27.65
N THR A 239 19.85 -8.38 27.02
CA THR A 239 20.91 -7.63 26.33
C THR A 239 20.92 -7.86 24.81
N GLU A 240 19.96 -8.61 24.29
CA GLU A 240 19.84 -8.93 22.87
C GLU A 240 18.80 -8.02 22.19
N PHE A 241 19.01 -7.73 20.91
CA PHE A 241 18.04 -6.98 20.12
C PHE A 241 16.88 -7.87 19.69
N THR A 242 15.70 -7.27 19.68
CA THR A 242 14.45 -7.85 19.17
C THR A 242 14.37 -7.77 17.65
N VAL A 243 13.30 -8.31 17.06
CA VAL A 243 13.11 -8.30 15.60
C VAL A 243 12.54 -6.95 15.12
N GLU A 244 11.74 -6.29 15.95
CA GLU A 244 11.32 -4.90 15.82
C GLU A 244 12.43 -3.89 16.15
#